data_AF-A0A521DDI6-F1
#
_entry.id   AF-A0A521DDI6-F1
#
_cell.length_a   1.000
_cell.length_b   1.000
_cell.length_c   1.000
_cell.angle_alpha   90.00
_cell.angle_beta   90.00
_cell.angle_gamma   90.00
#
_symmetry.space_group_name_H-M   'P 1'
#
loop_
_entity.id
_entity.type
_entity.pdbx_description
1 polymer ?
#
loop_
_entity_poly.entity_id
_entity_poly.type
_entity_poly.pdbx_seq_one_letter_code
_entity_poly.pdbx_strand_id
1 'polypeptide(L)'
;MQKERLLKAISIMKQELEKEEAGVMQSELNAQELHARQSAFEAKRRLLSEMEKAQVTGRISGIVVPYNLEKLMNSSYNILLEDGDKIYIPKKPSSILIFGEVYNPSALVYQKDMTVRDYIAMSGGFTKDADKKNVFVIRADGSVVSSENLGGRTFDWNSSENRIELGSNSVLDYKLNPGDAIIVPTKIHVPVMWRPLIKDVMQIIYQGAITVYTITKL
;
A
#
# COMPACT_ATOMS: atom_id res chain seq x y z
N MET A 1 -19.30 1.72 13.86
CA MET A 1 -18.96 0.51 13.08
C MET A 1 -17.46 0.18 12.98
N GLN A 2 -16.58 1.00 12.35
CA GLN A 2 -15.15 0.64 12.19
C GLN A 2 -14.37 0.59 13.51
N LYS A 3 -14.61 1.55 14.40
CA LYS A 3 -14.03 1.58 15.75
C LYS A 3 -14.39 0.34 16.57
N GLU A 4 -15.66 -0.07 16.57
CA GLU A 4 -16.11 -1.29 17.26
C GLU A 4 -15.49 -2.56 16.66
N ARG A 5 -15.38 -2.65 15.33
CA ARG A 5 -14.70 -3.78 14.67
C ARG A 5 -13.24 -3.86 15.09
N LEU A 6 -12.53 -2.74 15.16
CA LEU A 6 -11.15 -2.70 15.66
C LEU A 6 -11.08 -3.11 17.14
N LEU A 7 -11.92 -2.53 18.00
CA LEU A 7 -11.93 -2.87 19.42
C LEU A 7 -12.23 -4.35 19.66
N LYS A 8 -13.18 -4.92 18.90
CA LYS A 8 -13.47 -6.35 18.93
C LYS A 8 -12.28 -7.18 18.45
N ALA A 9 -11.61 -6.78 17.37
CA ALA A 9 -10.41 -7.45 16.89
C ALA A 9 -9.27 -7.43 17.93
N ILE A 10 -9.02 -6.26 18.55
CA ILE A 10 -8.03 -6.11 19.62
C ILE A 10 -8.36 -7.03 20.79
N SER A 11 -9.63 -7.08 21.22
CA SER A 11 -10.05 -7.95 22.33
C SER A 11 -9.83 -9.43 22.03
N ILE A 12 -10.12 -9.87 20.79
CA ILE A 12 -9.94 -11.25 20.37
C ILE A 12 -8.45 -11.60 20.34
N MET A 13 -7.62 -10.74 19.74
CA MET A 13 -6.18 -10.94 19.66
C MET A 13 -5.52 -10.97 21.05
N LYS A 14 -6.00 -10.14 21.99
CA LYS A 14 -5.54 -10.16 23.38
C LYS A 14 -5.89 -11.48 24.07
N GLN A 15 -7.12 -11.95 23.91
CA GLN A 15 -7.56 -13.22 24.48
C GLN A 15 -6.80 -14.42 23.89
N GLU A 16 -6.48 -14.36 22.59
CA GLU A 16 -5.69 -15.39 21.91
C GLU A 16 -4.23 -15.40 22.36
N LEU A 17 -3.62 -14.22 22.54
CA LEU A 17 -2.30 -14.09 23.14
C LEU A 17 -2.25 -14.69 24.56
N GLU A 18 -3.23 -14.40 25.41
CA GLU A 18 -3.30 -14.96 26.76
C GLU A 18 -3.39 -16.49 26.77
N LYS A 19 -4.17 -17.07 25.84
CA LYS A 19 -4.28 -18.53 25.68
C LYS A 19 -2.97 -19.16 25.19
N GLU A 20 -2.31 -18.53 24.22
CA GLU A 20 -1.02 -19.00 23.71
C GLU A 20 0.07 -18.93 24.77
N GLU A 21 0.14 -17.85 25.55
CA GLU A 21 1.09 -17.70 26.67
C GLU A 21 0.85 -18.76 27.74
N ALA A 22 -0.41 -19.01 28.13
CA ALA A 22 -0.76 -20.06 29.08
C ALA A 22 -0.41 -21.47 28.57
N GLY A 23 -0.64 -21.74 27.28
CA GLY A 23 -0.26 -22.99 26.64
C GLY A 23 1.25 -23.20 26.59
N VAL A 24 2.03 -22.13 26.43
CA VAL A 24 3.51 -22.17 26.49
C VAL A 24 4.02 -22.42 27.90
N MET A 25 3.38 -21.85 28.93
CA MET A 25 3.77 -22.10 30.32
C MET A 25 3.52 -23.55 30.77
N GLN A 26 2.57 -24.24 30.12
CA GLN A 26 2.28 -25.66 30.39
C GLN A 26 3.14 -26.63 29.57
N SER A 27 3.86 -26.15 28.57
CA SER A 27 4.69 -26.99 27.70
C SER A 27 6.14 -27.04 28.18
N GLU A 28 6.70 -28.24 28.33
CA GLU A 28 8.13 -28.47 28.59
C GLU A 28 8.93 -28.22 27.31
N LEU A 29 9.25 -26.95 27.04
CA LEU A 29 10.02 -26.54 25.86
C LEU A 29 11.50 -26.41 26.18
N ASN A 30 12.33 -26.65 25.16
CA ASN A 30 13.78 -26.46 25.26
C ASN A 30 14.12 -24.96 25.37
N ALA A 31 15.25 -24.60 26.01
CA ALA A 31 15.57 -23.20 26.34
C ALA A 31 15.61 -22.27 25.12
N GLN A 32 16.07 -22.75 23.96
CA GLN A 32 16.07 -21.97 22.71
C GLN A 32 14.66 -21.73 22.15
N GLU A 33 13.76 -22.72 22.22
CA GLU A 33 12.38 -22.57 21.73
C GLU A 33 11.57 -21.65 22.65
N LEU A 34 11.84 -21.70 23.95
CA LEU A 34 11.24 -20.80 24.93
C LEU A 34 11.62 -19.34 24.65
N HIS A 35 12.89 -19.04 24.39
CA HIS A 35 13.34 -17.68 24.05
C HIS A 35 12.77 -17.17 22.73
N ALA A 36 12.72 -18.02 21.70
CA ALA A 36 12.10 -17.66 20.43
C ALA A 36 10.60 -17.31 20.62
N ARG A 37 9.86 -18.12 21.38
CA ARG A 37 8.45 -17.83 21.69
C ARG A 37 8.27 -16.59 22.56
N GLN A 38 9.12 -16.38 23.56
CA GLN A 38 9.11 -15.15 24.37
C GLN A 38 9.26 -13.91 23.49
N SER A 39 10.23 -13.88 22.58
CA SER A 39 10.43 -12.76 21.67
C SER A 39 9.23 -12.52 20.73
N ALA A 40 8.57 -13.60 20.28
CA ALA A 40 7.37 -13.51 19.48
C ALA A 40 6.18 -12.92 20.27
N PHE A 41 6.02 -13.29 21.54
CA PHE A 41 5.00 -12.72 22.42
C PHE A 41 5.26 -11.25 22.72
N GLU A 42 6.51 -10.86 22.96
CA GLU A 42 6.88 -9.46 23.14
C GLU A 42 6.56 -8.62 21.90
N ALA A 43 6.89 -9.12 20.70
CA ALA A 43 6.54 -8.47 19.45
C ALA A 43 5.02 -8.34 19.27
N LYS A 44 4.26 -9.40 19.59
CA LYS A 44 2.78 -9.42 19.52
C LYS A 44 2.14 -8.46 20.53
N ARG A 45 2.65 -8.39 21.76
CA ARG A 45 2.25 -7.41 22.80
C ARG A 45 2.52 -5.98 22.34
N ARG A 46 3.69 -5.72 21.77
CA ARG A 46 4.05 -4.40 21.25
C ARG A 46 3.10 -3.98 20.15
N LEU A 47 2.83 -4.86 19.18
CA LEU A 47 1.88 -4.61 18.11
C LEU A 47 0.48 -4.29 18.67
N LEU A 48 -0.01 -5.07 19.65
CA LEU A 48 -1.30 -4.82 20.30
C LEU A 48 -1.36 -3.44 20.97
N SER A 49 -0.32 -3.05 21.72
CA SER A 49 -0.22 -1.72 22.32
C SER A 49 -0.26 -0.61 21.25
N GLU A 50 0.45 -0.79 20.15
CA GLU A 50 0.44 0.18 19.05
C GLU A 50 -0.94 0.25 18.36
N MET A 51 -1.63 -0.89 18.21
CA MET A 51 -3.00 -0.94 17.69
C MET A 51 -4.02 -0.30 18.65
N GLU A 52 -3.83 -0.44 19.97
CA GLU A 52 -4.65 0.22 20.99
C GLU A 52 -4.46 1.75 20.98
N LYS A 53 -3.22 2.21 20.78
CA LYS A 53 -2.89 3.64 20.65
C LYS A 53 -3.33 4.22 19.32
N ALA A 54 -3.34 3.41 18.26
CA ALA A 54 -3.81 3.80 16.93
C ALA A 54 -5.33 4.01 16.97
N GLN A 55 -5.74 5.20 17.38
CA GLN A 55 -7.14 5.59 17.33
C GLN A 55 -7.62 5.54 15.89
N VAL A 56 -8.57 4.64 15.59
CA VAL A 56 -9.34 4.72 14.34
C VAL A 56 -10.16 6.00 14.42
N THR A 57 -9.65 7.05 13.79
CA THR A 57 -10.24 8.40 13.82
C THR A 57 -11.58 8.45 13.11
N GLY A 58 -12.07 7.34 12.53
CA GLY A 58 -13.31 7.28 11.77
C GLY A 58 -13.27 8.19 10.54
N ARG A 59 -12.08 8.45 9.99
CA ARG A 59 -11.91 9.39 8.88
C ARG A 59 -12.50 8.78 7.61
N ILE A 60 -13.62 9.35 7.16
CA ILE A 60 -14.15 9.10 5.81
C ILE A 60 -13.42 10.06 4.86
N SER A 61 -12.52 9.50 4.04
CA SER A 61 -11.83 10.23 2.96
C SER A 61 -12.43 9.84 1.60
N GLY A 62 -12.23 10.67 0.58
CA GLY A 62 -12.77 10.43 -0.77
C GLY A 62 -14.11 11.10 -1.06
N ILE A 63 -14.61 11.95 -0.16
CA ILE A 63 -15.83 12.74 -0.43
C ILE A 63 -15.43 13.94 -1.28
N VAL A 64 -15.81 13.90 -2.55
CA VAL A 64 -15.67 15.04 -3.46
C VAL A 64 -16.96 15.84 -3.40
N VAL A 65 -16.94 16.95 -2.68
CA VAL A 65 -18.09 17.86 -2.60
C VAL A 65 -18.17 18.67 -3.91
N PRO A 66 -19.19 18.45 -4.76
CA PRO A 66 -19.37 19.25 -5.95
C PRO A 66 -19.79 20.67 -5.55
N TYR A 67 -19.46 21.65 -6.40
CA TYR A 67 -19.84 23.05 -6.18
C TYR A 67 -21.37 23.25 -6.10
N ASN A 68 -22.15 22.36 -6.71
CA ASN A 68 -23.61 22.42 -6.70
C ASN A 68 -24.19 21.44 -5.67
N LEU A 69 -24.95 21.95 -4.69
CA LEU A 69 -25.62 21.18 -3.66
C LEU A 69 -26.64 20.17 -4.23
N GLU A 70 -27.33 20.48 -5.32
CA GLU A 70 -28.26 19.54 -5.97
C GLU A 70 -27.53 18.30 -6.52
N LYS A 71 -26.31 18.51 -7.03
CA LYS A 71 -25.46 17.39 -7.47
C LYS A 71 -24.96 16.58 -6.28
N LEU A 72 -24.69 17.22 -5.15
CA LEU A 72 -24.32 16.52 -3.93
C LEU A 72 -25.47 15.62 -3.44
N MET A 73 -26.69 16.16 -3.32
CA MET A 73 -27.87 15.42 -2.84
C MET A 73 -28.16 14.15 -3.64
N ASN A 74 -27.93 14.20 -4.96
CA ASN A 74 -28.15 13.08 -5.88
C ASN A 74 -26.92 12.18 -6.07
N SER A 75 -25.83 12.42 -5.34
CA SER A 75 -24.58 11.64 -5.47
C SER A 75 -24.43 10.63 -4.34
N SER A 76 -23.52 9.66 -4.54
CA SER A 76 -23.07 8.73 -3.50
C SER A 76 -22.35 9.42 -2.33
N TYR A 77 -22.05 10.72 -2.45
CA TYR A 77 -21.43 11.53 -1.42
C TYR A 77 -22.45 12.18 -0.48
N ASN A 78 -23.76 11.99 -0.70
CA ASN A 78 -24.81 12.39 0.22
C ASN A 78 -24.85 11.46 1.44
N ILE A 79 -23.95 11.70 2.39
CA ILE A 79 -23.87 10.93 3.62
C ILE A 79 -24.65 11.63 4.74
N LEU A 80 -25.32 10.83 5.57
CA LEU A 80 -25.91 11.31 6.81
C LEU A 80 -24.80 11.59 7.82
N LEU A 81 -24.85 12.76 8.43
CA LEU A 81 -23.94 13.15 9.52
C LEU A 81 -24.61 12.86 10.87
N GLU A 82 -23.80 12.40 11.83
CA GLU A 82 -24.23 12.14 13.20
C GLU A 82 -23.76 13.25 14.15
N ASP A 83 -24.35 13.33 15.34
CA ASP A 83 -23.93 14.31 16.35
C ASP A 83 -22.46 14.09 16.75
N GLY A 84 -21.70 15.18 16.77
CA GLY A 84 -20.26 15.16 17.02
C GLY A 84 -19.37 15.02 15.78
N ASP A 85 -19.93 14.80 14.58
CA ASP A 85 -19.17 14.81 13.34
C ASP A 85 -18.56 16.18 13.04
N LYS A 86 -17.33 16.19 12.50
CA LYS A 86 -16.61 17.40 12.11
C LYS A 86 -16.28 17.38 10.64
N ILE A 87 -16.81 18.35 9.90
CA ILE A 87 -16.46 18.54 8.49
C ILE A 87 -15.21 19.41 8.41
N TYR A 88 -14.16 18.87 7.80
CA TYR A 88 -12.92 19.60 7.55
C TYR A 88 -12.72 19.77 6.05
N ILE A 89 -12.73 21.02 5.58
CA ILE A 89 -12.51 21.37 4.18
C ILE A 89 -11.11 22.01 4.07
N PRO A 90 -10.09 21.28 3.59
CA PRO A 90 -8.76 21.83 3.43
C PRO A 90 -8.72 22.88 2.31
N LYS A 91 -7.78 23.83 2.41
CA LYS A 91 -7.49 24.74 1.30
C LYS A 91 -6.97 23.94 0.11
N LYS A 92 -7.38 24.34 -1.11
CA LYS A 92 -6.87 23.72 -2.33
C LYS A 92 -5.36 23.99 -2.44
N PRO A 93 -4.51 22.96 -2.36
CA PRO A 93 -3.08 23.15 -2.56
C PRO A 93 -2.80 23.58 -4.00
N SER A 94 -1.75 24.40 -4.18
CA SER A 94 -1.28 24.87 -5.49
C SER A 94 0.02 24.17 -5.91
N SER A 95 0.31 23.02 -5.32
CA SER A 95 1.55 22.27 -5.51
C SER A 95 1.28 20.79 -5.74
N ILE A 96 2.21 20.13 -6.41
CA ILE A 96 2.34 18.69 -6.55
C ILE A 96 3.51 18.25 -5.68
N LEU A 97 3.32 17.20 -4.90
CA LEU A 97 4.40 16.64 -4.08
C LEU A 97 5.06 15.48 -4.82
N ILE A 98 6.38 15.39 -4.75
CA ILE A 98 7.15 14.35 -5.43
C ILE A 98 8.05 13.68 -4.40
N PHE A 99 7.87 12.38 -4.23
CA PHE A 99 8.58 11.59 -3.23
C PHE A 99 9.21 10.33 -3.82
N GLY A 100 10.30 9.90 -3.20
CA GLY A 100 10.97 8.64 -3.50
C GLY A 100 12.17 8.81 -4.43
N GLU A 101 12.36 7.85 -5.33
CA GLU A 101 13.57 7.68 -6.15
C GLU A 101 13.63 8.61 -7.38
N VAL A 102 13.70 9.91 -7.10
CA VAL A 102 14.01 10.99 -8.05
C VAL A 102 15.24 11.77 -7.58
N TYR A 103 15.94 12.45 -8.48
CA TYR A 103 17.15 13.20 -8.09
C TYR A 103 16.88 14.32 -7.08
N ASN A 104 15.71 14.98 -7.17
CA ASN A 104 15.33 16.04 -6.25
C ASN A 104 13.86 15.88 -5.78
N PRO A 105 13.61 15.11 -4.71
CA PRO A 105 12.29 14.98 -4.11
C PRO A 105 11.86 16.32 -3.48
N SER A 106 10.83 16.95 -4.04
CA SER A 106 10.38 18.27 -3.63
C SER A 106 8.91 18.52 -3.96
N ALA A 107 8.36 19.62 -3.43
CA ALA A 107 7.05 20.12 -3.82
C ALA A 107 7.22 21.13 -4.97
N LEU A 108 6.58 20.86 -6.11
CA LEU A 108 6.62 21.73 -7.28
C LEU A 108 5.29 22.47 -7.44
N VAL A 109 5.34 23.70 -7.95
CA VAL A 109 4.12 24.47 -8.22
C VAL A 109 3.31 23.77 -9.31
N TYR A 110 2.01 23.64 -9.07
CA TYR A 110 1.09 23.06 -10.04
C TYR A 110 1.01 23.93 -11.30
N GLN A 111 1.21 23.29 -12.45
CA GLN A 111 0.94 23.85 -13.77
C GLN A 111 -0.12 23.01 -14.48
N LYS A 112 -0.99 23.72 -15.21
CA LYS A 112 -2.12 23.12 -15.92
C LYS A 112 -1.62 22.21 -17.05
N ASP A 113 -2.32 21.10 -17.26
CA ASP A 113 -2.07 20.12 -18.33
C ASP A 113 -0.72 19.39 -18.27
N MET A 114 0.04 19.53 -17.18
CA MET A 114 1.26 18.75 -16.96
C MET A 114 0.97 17.33 -16.48
N THR A 115 1.80 16.41 -16.96
CA THR A 115 1.75 14.98 -16.65
C THR A 115 2.74 14.59 -15.57
N VAL A 116 2.58 13.40 -14.99
CA VAL A 116 3.55 12.82 -14.05
C VAL A 116 4.98 12.85 -14.61
N ARG A 117 5.14 12.53 -15.91
CA ARG A 117 6.43 12.55 -16.61
C ARG A 117 7.11 13.93 -16.55
N ASP A 118 6.34 14.99 -16.75
CA ASP A 118 6.86 16.37 -16.76
C ASP A 118 7.39 16.77 -15.39
N TYR A 119 6.64 16.49 -14.33
CA TYR A 119 7.06 16.79 -12.96
C TYR A 119 8.27 15.95 -12.51
N ILE A 120 8.35 14.69 -12.94
CA ILE A 120 9.54 13.86 -12.67
C ILE A 120 10.75 14.42 -13.41
N ALA A 121 10.60 14.88 -14.66
CA ALA A 121 11.67 15.53 -15.40
C ALA A 121 12.14 16.82 -14.71
N MET A 122 11.22 17.64 -14.21
CA MET A 122 11.52 18.84 -13.41
C MET A 122 12.24 18.51 -12.09
N SER A 123 12.05 17.30 -11.55
CA SER A 123 12.75 16.79 -10.36
C SER A 123 14.15 16.23 -10.68
N GLY A 124 14.67 16.46 -11.88
CA GLY A 124 15.94 15.92 -12.37
C GLY A 124 15.85 14.52 -12.95
N GLY A 125 14.64 13.95 -13.05
CA GLY A 125 14.40 12.59 -13.52
C GLY A 125 14.52 11.52 -12.43
N PHE A 126 14.43 10.27 -12.86
CA PHE A 126 14.54 9.08 -12.00
C PHE A 126 15.98 8.80 -11.57
N THR A 127 16.18 8.34 -10.33
CA THR A 127 17.46 7.75 -9.91
C THR A 127 17.67 6.37 -10.56
N LYS A 128 18.86 5.79 -10.41
CA LYS A 128 19.18 4.45 -10.93
C LYS A 128 18.33 3.36 -10.27
N ASP A 129 18.05 3.55 -8.99
CA ASP A 129 17.31 2.62 -8.15
C ASP A 129 15.80 2.79 -8.25
N ALA A 130 15.31 3.76 -9.01
CA ALA A 130 13.89 3.99 -9.21
C ALA A 130 13.18 2.83 -9.93
N ASP A 131 12.08 2.36 -9.35
CA ASP A 131 11.17 1.42 -9.98
C ASP A 131 10.10 2.14 -10.81
N LYS A 132 10.47 2.39 -12.06
CA LYS A 132 9.65 3.12 -13.05
C LYS A 132 8.31 2.43 -13.38
N LYS A 133 8.20 1.12 -13.16
CA LYS A 133 6.98 0.36 -13.50
C LYS A 133 5.90 0.53 -12.44
N ASN A 134 6.32 0.70 -11.20
CA ASN A 134 5.44 0.77 -10.03
C ASN A 134 5.25 2.20 -9.52
N VAL A 135 5.42 3.20 -10.38
CA VAL A 135 5.08 4.60 -10.05
C VAL A 135 3.57 4.72 -9.89
N PHE A 136 3.13 5.43 -8.85
CA PHE A 136 1.73 5.70 -8.59
C PHE A 136 1.52 7.11 -8.06
N VAL A 137 0.29 7.60 -8.21
CA VAL A 137 -0.15 8.92 -7.77
C VAL A 137 -1.16 8.75 -6.66
N ILE A 138 -0.96 9.47 -5.56
CA ILE A 138 -1.96 9.63 -4.51
C ILE A 138 -2.67 10.96 -4.76
N ARG A 139 -3.98 10.90 -5.00
CA ARG A 139 -4.79 12.10 -5.26
C ARG A 139 -5.15 12.81 -3.97
N ALA A 140 -5.49 14.09 -4.09
CA ALA A 140 -5.92 14.91 -2.93
C ALA A 140 -7.15 14.34 -2.18
N ASP A 141 -8.00 13.56 -2.87
CA ASP A 141 -9.16 12.86 -2.28
C ASP A 141 -8.77 11.55 -1.56
N GLY A 142 -7.51 11.12 -1.66
CA GLY A 142 -6.98 9.87 -1.11
C GLY A 142 -7.09 8.67 -2.04
N SER A 143 -7.66 8.83 -3.24
CA SER A 143 -7.66 7.77 -4.26
C SER A 143 -6.26 7.57 -4.85
N VAL A 144 -5.97 6.34 -5.30
CA VAL A 144 -4.64 5.97 -5.83
C VAL A 144 -4.76 5.60 -7.31
N VAL A 145 -3.91 6.22 -8.13
CA VAL A 145 -3.81 5.95 -9.57
C VAL A 145 -2.47 5.28 -9.84
N SER A 146 -2.51 4.07 -10.40
CA SER A 146 -1.34 3.27 -10.76
C SER A 146 -1.45 2.79 -12.22
N SER A 147 -0.33 2.31 -12.80
CA SER A 147 -0.32 1.89 -14.21
C SER A 147 -1.18 0.63 -14.41
N GLU A 148 -1.35 -0.16 -13.35
CA GLU A 148 -2.25 -1.30 -13.29
C GLU A 148 -3.73 -0.86 -13.29
N ASN A 149 -4.06 0.20 -12.55
CA ASN A 149 -5.43 0.75 -12.48
C ASN A 149 -5.85 1.47 -13.78
N LEU A 150 -4.90 2.00 -14.55
CA LEU A 150 -5.15 2.72 -15.81
C LEU A 150 -5.39 1.80 -17.02
N GLY A 151 -5.51 0.49 -16.78
CA GLY A 151 -5.79 -0.60 -17.72
C GLY A 151 -6.25 -0.16 -19.10
N GLY A 152 -5.31 -0.14 -20.05
CA GLY A 152 -5.60 0.12 -21.45
C GLY A 152 -4.35 -0.15 -22.28
N ARG A 153 -4.46 -1.09 -23.22
CA ARG A 153 -3.53 -1.18 -24.36
C ARG A 153 -4.01 -0.11 -25.34
N THR A 154 -3.23 0.93 -25.55
CA THR A 154 -3.50 1.93 -26.60
C THR A 154 -2.78 1.49 -27.88
N PHE A 155 -3.31 1.89 -29.02
CA PHE A 155 -2.60 1.81 -30.29
C PHE A 155 -2.20 3.23 -30.62
N ASP A 156 -0.92 3.55 -30.43
CA ASP A 156 -0.38 4.89 -30.69
C ASP A 156 0.37 4.92 -32.01
N TRP A 157 0.16 5.98 -32.78
CA TRP A 157 0.86 6.19 -34.04
C TRP A 157 2.23 6.84 -33.77
N ASN A 158 3.31 6.08 -33.95
CA ASN A 158 4.67 6.62 -33.89
C ASN A 158 4.98 7.33 -35.22
N SER A 159 5.01 8.67 -35.19
CA SER A 159 5.29 9.50 -36.37
C SER A 159 6.75 9.49 -36.82
N SER A 160 7.70 9.11 -35.96
CA SER A 160 9.12 9.01 -36.32
C SER A 160 9.44 7.70 -37.05
N GLU A 161 8.73 6.63 -36.71
CA GLU A 161 8.92 5.30 -37.31
C GLU A 161 7.80 4.89 -38.26
N ASN A 162 6.79 5.75 -38.43
CA ASN A 162 5.62 5.54 -39.29
C ASN A 162 4.93 4.18 -39.06
N ARG A 163 4.81 3.78 -37.78
CA ARG A 163 4.20 2.50 -37.38
C ARG A 163 3.23 2.67 -36.23
N ILE A 164 2.27 1.76 -36.14
CA ILE A 164 1.40 1.63 -34.96
C ILE A 164 2.18 0.87 -33.89
N GLU A 165 2.33 1.48 -32.73
CA GLU A 165 2.92 0.84 -31.55
C GLU A 165 1.84 0.50 -30.54
N LEU A 166 2.02 -0.65 -29.88
CA LEU A 166 1.18 -1.04 -28.76
C LEU A 166 1.62 -0.23 -27.55
N GLY A 167 0.93 0.89 -27.31
CA GLY A 167 1.11 1.71 -26.13
C GLY A 167 0.51 1.03 -24.89
N SER A 168 1.21 1.14 -23.77
CA SER A 168 0.65 0.83 -22.46
C SER A 168 0.28 2.15 -21.81
N ASN A 169 -0.97 2.30 -21.35
CA ASN A 169 -1.33 3.43 -20.49
C ASN A 169 -0.38 3.44 -19.28
N SER A 170 0.56 4.39 -19.29
CA SER A 170 1.52 4.57 -18.20
C SER A 170 1.00 5.66 -17.28
N VAL A 171 1.17 5.49 -15.97
CA VAL A 171 0.95 6.58 -14.99
C VAL A 171 1.77 7.81 -15.36
N LEU A 172 2.88 7.65 -16.08
CA LEU A 172 3.72 8.75 -16.53
C LEU A 172 2.94 9.76 -17.39
N ASP A 173 1.94 9.34 -18.14
CA ASP A 173 1.14 10.21 -19.01
C ASP A 173 -0.14 10.71 -18.32
N TYR A 174 -0.35 10.33 -17.07
CA TYR A 174 -1.48 10.79 -16.26
C TYR A 174 -1.35 12.29 -15.97
N LYS A 175 -2.40 13.05 -16.29
CA LYS A 175 -2.51 14.48 -15.96
C LYS A 175 -2.82 14.66 -14.48
N LEU A 176 -1.99 15.45 -13.81
CA LEU A 176 -2.12 15.68 -12.38
C LEU A 176 -3.10 16.80 -12.07
N ASN A 177 -3.67 16.74 -10.88
CA ASN A 177 -4.49 17.79 -10.29
C ASN A 177 -3.76 18.44 -9.10
N PRO A 178 -4.09 19.71 -8.76
CA PRO A 178 -3.48 20.37 -7.62
C PRO A 178 -3.66 19.57 -6.33
N GLY A 179 -2.57 19.29 -5.62
CA GLY A 179 -2.56 18.50 -4.40
C GLY A 179 -2.29 17.01 -4.57
N ASP A 180 -2.11 16.54 -5.80
CA ASP A 180 -1.69 15.17 -6.05
C ASP A 180 -0.21 14.98 -5.64
N ALA A 181 0.13 13.76 -5.24
CA ALA A 181 1.47 13.36 -4.87
C ALA A 181 1.96 12.21 -5.76
N ILE A 182 3.13 12.38 -6.36
CA ILE A 182 3.81 11.37 -7.16
C ILE A 182 4.72 10.57 -6.23
N ILE A 183 4.53 9.25 -6.18
CA ILE A 183 5.38 8.34 -5.42
C ILE A 183 6.18 7.48 -6.38
N VAL A 184 7.51 7.55 -6.25
CA VAL A 184 8.45 6.76 -7.03
C VAL A 184 9.14 5.75 -6.11
N PRO A 185 8.74 4.46 -6.13
CA PRO A 185 9.35 3.46 -5.27
C PRO A 185 10.77 3.07 -5.71
N THR A 186 11.49 2.41 -4.82
CA THR A 186 12.81 1.82 -5.09
C THR A 186 12.70 0.39 -5.62
N LYS A 187 13.61 0.01 -6.51
CA LYS A 187 13.73 -1.33 -7.07
C LYS A 187 14.23 -2.28 -5.99
N ILE A 188 13.36 -3.18 -5.58
CA ILE A 188 13.73 -4.28 -4.69
C ILE A 188 14.49 -5.32 -5.53
N HIS A 189 15.82 -5.29 -5.46
CA HIS A 189 16.65 -6.36 -6.01
C HIS A 189 16.70 -7.50 -5.00
N VAL A 190 15.92 -8.55 -5.22
CA VAL A 190 16.13 -9.82 -4.51
C VAL A 190 17.42 -10.45 -5.04
N PRO A 191 18.49 -10.57 -4.21
CA PRO A 191 19.75 -11.15 -4.66
C PRO A 191 19.54 -12.56 -5.20
N VAL A 192 20.04 -12.80 -6.43
CA VAL A 192 19.92 -14.07 -7.16
C VAL A 192 20.43 -15.26 -6.33
N MET A 193 21.38 -15.01 -5.41
CA MET A 193 21.93 -15.97 -4.46
C MET A 193 20.88 -16.66 -3.56
N TRP A 194 19.70 -16.05 -3.36
CA TRP A 194 18.64 -16.61 -2.50
C TRP A 194 17.68 -17.53 -3.26
N ARG A 195 17.69 -17.52 -4.60
CA ARG A 195 16.84 -18.39 -5.43
C ARG A 195 17.14 -19.90 -5.25
N PRO A 196 18.41 -20.36 -5.20
CA PRO A 196 18.73 -21.76 -4.93
C PRO A 196 18.28 -22.19 -3.52
N LEU A 197 18.52 -21.35 -2.51
CA LEU A 197 18.18 -21.66 -1.11
C LEU A 197 16.68 -21.88 -0.90
N ILE A 198 15.82 -21.06 -1.53
CA ILE A 198 14.35 -21.25 -1.45
C ILE A 198 13.93 -22.53 -2.18
N LYS A 199 14.58 -22.88 -3.30
CA LYS A 199 14.30 -24.12 -4.03
C LYS A 199 14.69 -25.34 -3.21
N ASP A 200 15.85 -25.33 -2.56
CA ASP A 200 16.33 -26.45 -1.76
C ASP A 200 15.45 -26.68 -0.53
N VAL A 201 15.02 -25.61 0.17
CA VAL A 201 14.08 -25.71 1.30
C VAL A 201 12.72 -26.24 0.84
N MET A 202 12.17 -25.76 -0.27
CA MET A 202 10.90 -26.28 -0.80
C MET A 202 11.02 -27.72 -1.30
N GLN A 203 12.18 -28.11 -1.81
CA GLN A 203 12.45 -29.49 -2.23
C GLN A 203 12.59 -30.42 -1.02
N ILE A 204 13.21 -29.98 0.08
CA ILE A 204 13.26 -30.72 1.34
C ILE A 204 11.85 -30.89 1.92
N ILE A 205 11.03 -29.83 1.92
CA ILE A 205 9.63 -29.89 2.38
C ILE A 205 8.81 -30.87 1.51
N TYR A 206 8.99 -30.82 0.18
CA TYR A 206 8.30 -31.71 -0.74
C TYR A 206 8.68 -33.19 -0.54
N GLN A 207 9.98 -33.49 -0.37
CA GLN A 207 10.46 -34.85 -0.09
C GLN A 207 10.01 -35.33 1.30
N GLY A 208 9.99 -34.44 2.30
CA GLY A 208 9.44 -34.73 3.62
C GLY A 208 7.95 -35.08 3.57
N ALA A 209 7.16 -34.33 2.79
CA ALA A 209 5.74 -34.58 2.61
C ALA A 209 5.46 -35.94 1.94
N ILE A 210 6.26 -36.34 0.94
CA ILE A 210 6.15 -37.66 0.30
C ILE A 210 6.46 -38.77 1.31
N THR A 211 7.48 -38.59 2.13
CA THR A 211 7.91 -39.58 3.13
C THR A 211 6.85 -39.75 4.23
N VAL A 212 6.31 -38.65 4.76
CA VAL A 212 5.22 -38.67 5.74
C VAL A 212 3.97 -39.34 5.16
N TYR A 213 3.60 -39.01 3.91
CA TYR A 213 2.47 -39.64 3.23
C TYR A 213 2.62 -41.16 3.08
N THR A 214 3.82 -41.65 2.75
CA THR A 214 4.07 -43.10 2.65
C THR A 214 4.03 -43.83 3.98
N ILE A 215 4.44 -43.19 5.08
CA ILE A 215 4.43 -43.78 6.43
C ILE A 215 3.00 -43.83 7.00
N THR A 216 2.17 -42.83 6.71
CA THR A 216 0.76 -42.79 7.18
C THR A 216 -0.19 -43.71 6.40
N LYS A 217 0.27 -44.36 5.32
CA LYS A 217 -0.56 -45.20 4.43
C LYS A 217 -0.12 -46.67 4.39
N LEU A 218 0.77 -47.07 5.29
CA LEU A 218 1.15 -48.45 5.63
C LEU A 218 0.46 -48.84 6.95
#